data_AF-A0A2D4ML95-F1
#
_entry.id   AF-A0A2D4ML95-F1
#
_cell.length_a   1.000
_cell.length_b   1.000
_cell.length_c   1.000
_cell.angle_alpha   90.00
_cell.angle_beta   90.00
_cell.angle_gamma   90.00
#
_symmetry.space_group_name_H-M   'P 1'
#
loop_
_entity.id
_entity.type
_entity.pdbx_description
1 polymer ?
#
loop_
_entity_poly.entity_id
_entity_poly.type
_entity_poly.pdbx_seq_one_letter_code
_entity_poly.pdbx_strand_id
1 'polypeptide(L)'
;VHRVGRTARAGRVGRSVSLVGEEERKMLKEIVKAAKTPVKARILPQDVILRFREKIGKLEPDVYAVLRLEREERELQSSEAQINTAKRKLDAGSQQAAGGSPRSWFQSQEERKKEKMAKALQEFDLALRGKKKRRKFVRDSQKRPQPTPEERSQFEILKAQMYAERLAKRDRRPKRARAMPEETPLVETKAGPKQQRKKATSAFHVELTSTNKKALKQYRAGPSFEDRRRLGLPDRRKGGKFKTKSRYRRK
;
A
#
# COMPACT_ATOMS: atom_id res chain seq x y z
N VAL A 1 -3.48 22.17 11.56
CA VAL A 1 -2.76 21.45 12.64
C VAL A 1 -1.63 20.53 12.13
N HIS A 2 -1.78 19.83 11.00
CA HIS A 2 -0.79 18.83 10.53
C HIS A 2 0.66 19.33 10.33
N ARG A 3 0.91 20.62 10.09
CA ARG A 3 2.29 21.13 9.96
C ARG A 3 3.03 21.22 11.30
N VAL A 4 2.32 21.52 12.40
CA VAL A 4 2.90 21.58 13.75
C VAL A 4 3.32 20.19 14.23
N GLY A 5 2.60 19.14 13.81
CA GLY A 5 2.95 17.76 14.11
C GLY A 5 4.27 17.28 13.51
N ARG A 6 4.87 18.01 12.55
CA ARG A 6 6.22 17.71 12.04
C ARG A 6 7.32 18.26 12.93
N THR A 7 7.07 19.37 13.62
CA THR A 7 8.05 20.06 14.46
C THR A 7 7.95 19.65 15.93
N ALA A 8 6.78 19.21 16.39
CA ALA A 8 6.61 18.67 17.73
C ALA A 8 7.16 17.24 17.82
N ARG A 9 8.02 16.98 18.81
CA ARG A 9 8.56 15.65 19.15
C ARG A 9 8.27 15.35 20.61
N ALA A 10 8.31 14.09 21.03
CA ALA A 10 8.08 13.72 22.42
C ALA A 10 8.98 14.54 23.36
N GLY A 11 8.39 15.19 24.37
CA GLY A 11 9.10 16.04 25.34
C GLY A 11 9.51 17.44 24.85
N ARG A 12 9.25 17.83 23.60
CA ARG A 12 9.59 19.18 23.07
C ARG A 12 8.42 19.83 22.34
N VAL A 13 8.18 21.11 22.64
CA VAL A 13 7.13 21.90 21.99
C VAL A 13 7.56 22.28 20.57
N GLY A 14 6.80 21.83 19.57
CA GLY A 14 6.96 22.24 18.18
C GLY A 14 6.38 23.63 17.95
N ARG A 15 7.16 24.54 17.36
CA ARG A 15 6.68 25.86 16.91
C ARG A 15 6.64 25.89 15.38
N SER A 16 5.61 26.50 14.82
CA SER A 16 5.52 26.79 13.39
C SER A 16 5.46 28.29 13.18
N VAL A 17 6.28 28.81 12.27
CA VAL A 17 6.30 30.22 11.89
C VAL A 17 5.75 30.35 10.49
N SER A 18 4.82 31.29 10.30
CA SER A 18 4.29 31.66 8.99
C SER A 18 4.62 33.13 8.74
N LEU A 19 5.11 33.45 7.54
CA LEU A 19 5.26 34.82 7.07
C LEU A 19 3.95 35.23 6.40
N VAL A 20 3.46 36.42 6.71
CA VAL A 20 2.15 36.92 6.25
C VAL A 20 2.38 38.24 5.52
N GLY A 21 1.89 38.34 4.29
CA GLY A 21 1.92 39.57 3.49
C GLY A 21 0.81 40.56 3.87
N GLU A 22 0.73 41.68 3.18
CA GLU A 22 -0.29 42.71 3.46
C GLU A 22 -1.71 42.24 3.11
N GLU A 23 -1.86 41.51 2.01
CA GLU A 23 -3.14 41.00 1.50
C GLU A 23 -3.80 40.00 2.47
N GLU A 24 -2.99 39.20 3.16
CA GLU A 24 -3.43 38.10 4.01
C GLU A 24 -3.74 38.54 5.46
N ARG A 25 -3.61 39.85 5.78
CA ARG A 25 -3.87 40.37 7.13
C ARG A 25 -5.30 40.09 7.61
N LYS A 26 -6.28 40.06 6.72
CA LYS A 26 -7.67 39.71 7.04
C LYS A 26 -7.78 38.25 7.50
N MET A 27 -7.16 37.34 6.75
CA MET A 27 -7.10 35.91 7.09
C MET A 27 -6.34 35.67 8.39
N LEU A 28 -5.25 36.39 8.66
CA LEU A 28 -4.53 36.29 9.92
C LEU A 28 -5.41 36.66 11.11
N LYS A 29 -6.22 37.74 11.00
CA LYS A 29 -7.16 38.13 12.07
C LYS A 29 -8.18 37.04 12.34
N GLU A 30 -8.71 36.39 11.31
CA GLU A 30 -9.64 35.26 11.44
C GLU A 30 -8.97 34.05 12.10
N ILE A 31 -7.74 33.71 11.68
CA ILE A 31 -6.97 32.61 12.24
C ILE A 31 -6.66 32.85 13.72
N VAL A 32 -6.27 34.07 14.09
CA VAL A 32 -5.99 34.44 15.49
C VAL A 32 -7.26 34.36 16.34
N LYS A 33 -8.42 34.77 15.80
CA LYS A 33 -9.72 34.62 16.47
C LYS A 33 -10.13 33.15 16.63
N ALA A 34 -9.84 32.30 15.64
CA ALA A 34 -10.17 30.88 15.67
C ALA A 34 -9.16 30.02 16.47
N ALA A 35 -7.98 30.55 16.77
CA ALA A 35 -6.92 29.82 17.44
C ALA A 35 -7.21 29.66 18.94
N LYS A 36 -7.24 28.40 19.40
CA LYS A 36 -7.38 28.07 20.84
C LYS A 36 -6.11 28.35 21.66
N THR A 37 -4.97 28.54 21.00
CA THR A 37 -3.67 28.79 21.64
C THR A 37 -3.17 30.19 21.28
N PRO A 38 -2.51 30.91 22.19
CA PRO A 38 -2.07 32.28 21.94
C PRO A 38 -1.03 32.32 20.82
N VAL A 39 -1.34 33.04 19.75
CA VAL A 39 -0.43 33.23 18.61
C VAL A 39 0.41 34.48 18.86
N LYS A 40 1.73 34.35 18.84
CA LYS A 40 2.66 35.49 18.96
C LYS A 40 2.79 36.18 17.60
N ALA A 41 2.23 37.39 17.48
CA ALA A 41 2.46 38.25 16.32
C ALA A 41 3.76 39.04 16.50
N ARG A 42 4.62 39.03 15.48
CA ARG A 42 5.85 39.85 15.43
C ARG A 42 5.85 40.63 14.13
N ILE A 43 6.14 41.93 14.23
CA ILE A 43 6.31 42.80 13.06
C ILE A 43 7.80 42.82 12.76
N LEU A 44 8.18 42.50 11.51
CA LEU A 44 9.56 42.63 11.07
C LEU A 44 9.81 44.07 10.61
N PRO A 45 10.86 44.74 11.11
CA PRO A 45 11.24 46.06 10.63
C PRO A 45 11.76 45.98 9.18
N GLN A 46 11.53 47.04 8.41
CA GLN A 46 11.90 47.08 6.99
C GLN A 46 13.42 46.95 6.78
N ASP A 47 14.23 47.54 7.67
CA ASP A 47 15.69 47.47 7.58
C ASP A 47 16.23 46.05 7.58
N VAL A 48 15.62 45.16 8.39
CA VAL A 48 16.01 43.74 8.44
C VAL A 48 15.68 43.07 7.12
N ILE A 49 14.54 43.39 6.51
CA ILE A 49 14.14 42.84 5.21
C ILE A 49 15.13 43.28 4.13
N LEU A 50 15.54 44.55 4.12
CA LEU A 50 16.52 45.08 3.15
C LEU A 50 17.88 44.38 3.30
N ARG A 51 18.39 44.22 4.52
CA ARG A 51 19.65 43.49 4.77
C ARG A 51 19.61 42.06 4.24
N PHE A 52 18.50 41.34 4.45
CA PHE A 52 18.37 39.97 3.94
C PHE A 52 18.17 39.93 2.43
N ARG A 53 17.50 40.92 1.84
CA ARG A 53 17.39 41.05 0.38
C ARG A 53 18.76 41.23 -0.26
N GLU A 54 19.59 42.11 0.27
CA GLU A 54 20.97 42.28 -0.20
C GLU A 54 21.80 41.00 -0.04
N LYS A 55 21.65 40.32 1.10
CA LYS A 55 22.34 39.04 1.34
C LYS A 55 21.92 37.97 0.32
N ILE A 56 20.63 37.88 0.00
CA ILE A 56 20.11 36.96 -1.02
C ILE A 56 20.67 37.33 -2.39
N GLY A 57 20.63 38.61 -2.77
CA GLY A 57 21.17 39.06 -4.06
C GLY A 57 22.67 38.78 -4.20
N LYS A 58 23.45 38.89 -3.12
CA LYS A 58 24.87 38.51 -3.11
C LYS A 58 25.11 37.01 -3.26
N LEU A 59 24.25 36.16 -2.68
CA LEU A 59 24.38 34.70 -2.72
C LEU A 59 23.83 34.06 -4.00
N GLU A 60 22.89 34.73 -4.67
CA GLU A 60 22.26 34.25 -5.90
C GLU A 60 23.25 33.79 -6.98
N PRO A 61 24.27 34.59 -7.38
CA PRO A 61 25.24 34.15 -8.38
C PRO A 61 26.03 32.91 -7.95
N ASP A 62 26.40 32.81 -6.67
CA ASP A 62 27.13 31.66 -6.13
C ASP A 62 26.27 30.39 -6.17
N VAL A 63 24.97 30.51 -5.83
CA VAL A 63 24.02 29.39 -5.90
C VAL A 63 23.86 28.91 -7.34
N TYR A 64 23.75 29.83 -8.30
CA TYR A 64 23.69 29.47 -9.72
C TYR A 64 24.99 28.79 -10.20
N ALA A 65 26.15 29.27 -9.73
CA ALA A 65 27.43 28.64 -10.04
C ALA A 65 27.49 27.20 -9.49
N VAL A 66 27.10 26.99 -8.23
CA VAL A 66 27.05 25.65 -7.62
C VAL A 66 26.10 24.72 -8.37
N LEU A 67 24.87 25.16 -8.69
CA LEU A 67 23.91 24.33 -9.41
C LEU A 67 24.40 23.93 -10.81
N ARG A 68 25.16 24.82 -11.46
CA ARG A 68 25.79 24.53 -12.74
C ARG A 68 26.91 23.49 -12.57
N LEU A 69 27.81 23.69 -11.61
CA LEU A 69 28.89 22.75 -11.32
C LEU A 69 28.37 21.38 -10.91
N GLU A 70 27.33 21.30 -10.07
CA GLU A 70 26.68 20.03 -9.69
C GLU A 70 26.09 19.29 -10.89
N ARG A 71 25.56 20.02 -11.88
CA ARG A 71 25.04 19.41 -13.11
C ARG A 71 26.19 18.86 -13.96
N GLU A 72 27.23 19.65 -14.16
CA GLU A 72 28.43 19.25 -14.91
C GLU A 72 29.10 18.02 -14.24
N GLU A 73 29.27 18.05 -12.92
CA GLU A 73 29.84 16.93 -12.16
C GLU A 73 28.95 15.68 -12.26
N ARG A 74 27.63 15.83 -12.18
CA ARG A 74 26.70 14.71 -12.34
C ARG A 74 26.80 14.07 -13.72
N GLU A 75 26.91 14.87 -14.77
CA GLU A 75 27.08 14.38 -16.14
C GLU A 75 28.42 13.66 -16.29
N LEU A 76 29.49 14.24 -15.74
CA LEU A 76 30.83 13.65 -15.73
C LEU A 76 30.86 12.31 -14.99
N GLN A 77 30.29 12.23 -13.78
CA GLN A 77 30.15 10.98 -13.02
C GLN A 77 29.35 9.92 -13.79
N SER A 78 28.32 10.34 -14.53
CA SER A 78 27.52 9.41 -15.34
C SER A 78 28.33 8.83 -16.51
N SER A 79 29.13 9.66 -17.17
CA SER A 79 30.04 9.26 -18.25
C SER A 79 31.16 8.37 -17.72
N GLU A 80 31.78 8.73 -16.59
CA GLU A 80 32.79 7.90 -15.93
C GLU A 80 32.23 6.54 -15.52
N ALA A 81 31.02 6.48 -14.96
CA ALA A 81 30.38 5.22 -14.61
C ALA A 81 30.14 4.34 -15.84
N GLN A 82 29.76 4.95 -16.98
CA GLN A 82 29.60 4.23 -18.25
C GLN A 82 30.94 3.72 -18.77
N ILE A 83 31.99 4.55 -18.78
CA ILE A 83 33.36 4.18 -19.18
C ILE A 83 33.88 3.05 -18.29
N ASN A 84 33.72 3.16 -16.97
CA ASN A 84 34.13 2.11 -16.02
C ASN A 84 33.36 0.81 -16.26
N THR A 85 32.07 0.89 -16.60
CA THR A 85 31.27 -0.29 -16.95
C THR A 85 31.74 -0.92 -18.25
N ALA A 86 32.04 -0.10 -19.27
CA ALA A 86 32.58 -0.57 -20.54
C ALA A 86 33.96 -1.22 -20.36
N LYS A 87 34.87 -0.55 -19.63
CA LYS A 87 36.19 -1.09 -19.27
C LYS A 87 36.07 -2.42 -18.54
N ARG A 88 35.21 -2.51 -17.51
CA ARG A 88 34.96 -3.77 -16.81
C ARG A 88 34.45 -4.88 -17.74
N LYS A 89 33.60 -4.55 -18.71
CA LYS A 89 33.11 -5.53 -19.71
C LYS A 89 34.19 -5.96 -20.69
N LEU A 90 35.10 -5.06 -21.09
CA LEU A 90 36.24 -5.34 -21.96
C LEU A 90 37.30 -6.17 -21.24
N ASP A 91 37.70 -5.76 -20.02
CA ASP A 91 38.66 -6.48 -19.19
C ASP A 91 38.14 -7.88 -18.82
N ALA A 92 36.85 -8.00 -18.47
CA ALA A 92 36.19 -9.29 -18.24
C ALA A 92 35.97 -10.10 -19.54
N GLY A 93 36.22 -9.49 -20.71
CA GLY A 93 36.11 -10.11 -22.03
C GLY A 93 37.14 -11.22 -22.28
N SER A 94 38.11 -11.45 -21.39
CA SER A 94 39.02 -12.59 -21.46
C SER A 94 38.68 -13.77 -20.53
N GLN A 95 37.76 -13.62 -19.55
CA GLN A 95 37.44 -14.71 -18.59
C GLN A 95 35.95 -14.92 -18.30
N GLN A 96 35.04 -13.96 -18.52
CA GLN A 96 33.61 -14.12 -18.24
C GLN A 96 32.72 -13.20 -19.11
N ALA A 97 32.58 -13.51 -20.41
CA ALA A 97 31.62 -12.81 -21.28
C ALA A 97 30.13 -13.16 -21.00
N ALA A 98 29.84 -13.99 -19.98
CA ALA A 98 28.48 -14.38 -19.62
C ALA A 98 28.20 -14.20 -18.12
N GLY A 99 27.95 -12.96 -17.69
CA GLY A 99 27.31 -12.68 -16.40
C GLY A 99 28.22 -12.87 -15.18
N GLY A 100 28.97 -11.82 -14.83
CA GLY A 100 29.59 -11.73 -13.50
C GLY A 100 28.56 -12.04 -12.42
N SER A 101 28.88 -13.03 -11.57
CA SER A 101 27.99 -13.52 -10.53
C SER A 101 27.44 -12.35 -9.70
N PRO A 102 26.11 -12.22 -9.53
CA PRO A 102 25.54 -11.12 -8.80
C PRO A 102 26.09 -11.13 -7.37
N ARG A 103 26.61 -9.98 -6.92
CA ARG A 103 27.23 -9.78 -5.61
C ARG A 103 26.40 -10.46 -4.51
N SER A 104 26.89 -11.58 -3.99
CA SER A 104 26.20 -12.39 -2.99
C SER A 104 26.58 -11.93 -1.60
N TRP A 105 25.58 -11.58 -0.78
CA TRP A 105 25.79 -11.06 0.58
C TRP A 105 25.99 -12.15 1.65
N PHE A 106 25.62 -13.40 1.36
CA PHE A 106 25.80 -14.52 2.31
C PHE A 106 25.56 -15.88 1.63
N GLN A 107 24.75 -15.89 0.56
CA GLN A 107 24.33 -17.09 -0.14
C GLN A 107 24.49 -16.87 -1.64
N SER A 108 25.08 -17.85 -2.34
CA SER A 108 25.23 -17.78 -3.80
C SER A 108 23.87 -17.77 -4.50
N GLN A 109 23.83 -17.28 -5.74
CA GLN A 109 22.57 -17.27 -6.50
C GLN A 109 22.02 -18.70 -6.69
N GLU A 110 22.91 -19.68 -6.78
CA GLU A 110 22.59 -21.10 -6.91
C GLU A 110 22.06 -21.68 -5.61
N GLU A 111 22.71 -21.45 -4.47
CA GLU A 111 22.19 -21.86 -3.16
C GLU A 111 20.82 -21.26 -2.90
N ARG A 112 20.61 -19.98 -3.25
CA ARG A 112 19.31 -19.34 -3.12
C ARG A 112 18.26 -19.97 -4.04
N LYS A 113 18.64 -20.43 -5.24
CA LYS A 113 17.74 -21.18 -6.14
C LYS A 113 17.43 -22.56 -5.55
N LYS A 114 18.44 -23.28 -5.07
CA LYS A 114 18.32 -24.61 -4.44
C LYS A 114 17.43 -24.56 -3.19
N GLU A 115 17.65 -23.60 -2.29
CA GLU A 115 16.79 -23.41 -1.11
C GLU A 115 15.35 -23.05 -1.49
N LYS A 116 15.17 -22.25 -2.55
CA LYS A 116 13.83 -21.93 -3.07
C LYS A 116 13.10 -23.15 -3.62
N MET A 117 13.83 -24.07 -4.28
CA MET A 117 13.28 -25.33 -4.77
C MET A 117 12.99 -26.28 -3.60
N ALA A 118 13.92 -26.41 -2.65
CA ALA A 118 13.77 -27.26 -1.47
C ALA A 118 12.61 -26.83 -0.55
N LYS A 119 12.31 -25.52 -0.47
CA LYS A 119 11.17 -24.99 0.29
C LYS A 119 9.84 -25.05 -0.44
N ALA A 120 9.82 -25.42 -1.71
CA ALA A 120 8.59 -25.53 -2.48
C ALA A 120 8.02 -26.94 -2.35
N LEU A 121 6.86 -27.05 -1.71
CA LEU A 121 6.18 -28.33 -1.48
C LEU A 121 5.46 -28.84 -2.73
N GLN A 122 5.05 -27.94 -3.63
CA GLN A 122 4.33 -28.30 -4.85
C GLN A 122 4.61 -27.29 -5.98
N GLU A 123 4.43 -27.71 -7.23
CA GLU A 123 4.56 -26.85 -8.42
C GLU A 123 3.68 -25.58 -8.34
N PHE A 124 2.56 -25.67 -7.63
CA PHE A 124 1.65 -24.56 -7.36
C PHE A 124 2.32 -23.41 -6.58
N ASP A 125 3.15 -23.72 -5.58
CA ASP A 125 3.87 -22.70 -4.79
C ASP A 125 4.93 -21.98 -5.62
N LEU A 126 5.54 -22.68 -6.58
CA LEU A 126 6.43 -22.09 -7.58
C LEU A 126 5.68 -21.20 -8.57
N ALA A 127 4.49 -21.64 -8.99
CA ALA A 127 3.65 -20.95 -9.97
C ALA A 127 3.00 -19.67 -9.42
N LEU A 128 2.62 -19.66 -8.15
CA LEU A 128 2.08 -18.47 -7.47
C LEU A 128 3.09 -17.33 -7.35
N ARG A 129 4.39 -17.62 -7.51
CA ARG A 129 5.48 -16.67 -7.34
C ARG A 129 5.78 -15.94 -8.64
N GLY A 130 4.90 -15.01 -8.99
CA GLY A 130 5.04 -14.07 -10.11
C GLY A 130 3.84 -14.07 -11.05
N LYS A 131 3.42 -12.89 -11.51
CA LYS A 131 2.21 -12.72 -12.34
C LYS A 131 2.23 -13.56 -13.63
N LYS A 132 3.38 -13.69 -14.29
CA LYS A 132 3.54 -14.46 -15.53
C LYS A 132 3.44 -15.97 -15.30
N LYS A 133 4.15 -16.51 -14.29
CA LYS A 133 4.12 -17.95 -13.95
C LYS A 133 2.74 -18.39 -13.48
N ARG A 134 2.05 -17.56 -12.69
CA ARG A 134 0.69 -17.83 -12.21
C ARG A 134 -0.31 -17.94 -13.36
N ARG A 135 -0.22 -17.05 -14.35
CA ARG A 135 -1.09 -17.08 -15.53
C ARG A 135 -0.86 -18.35 -16.37
N LYS A 136 0.40 -18.76 -16.55
CA LYS A 136 0.73 -19.99 -17.28
C LYS A 136 0.16 -21.22 -16.57
N PHE A 137 0.37 -21.33 -15.26
CA PHE A 137 -0.14 -22.45 -14.46
C PHE A 137 -1.67 -22.57 -14.49
N VAL A 138 -2.40 -21.45 -14.37
CA VAL A 138 -3.89 -21.46 -14.47
C VAL A 138 -4.36 -21.89 -15.86
N ARG A 139 -3.66 -21.47 -16.92
CA ARG A 139 -3.98 -21.86 -18.29
C ARG A 139 -3.72 -23.34 -18.52
N ASP A 140 -2.60 -23.85 -18.01
CA ASP A 140 -2.21 -25.24 -18.18
C ASP A 140 -3.08 -26.18 -17.30
N SER A 141 -3.54 -25.71 -16.13
CA SER A 141 -4.50 -26.45 -15.30
C SER A 141 -5.90 -26.51 -15.92
N GLN A 142 -6.32 -25.49 -16.67
CA GLN A 142 -7.60 -25.49 -17.40
C GLN A 142 -7.60 -26.42 -18.62
N LYS A 143 -6.41 -26.79 -19.12
CA LYS A 143 -6.26 -27.70 -20.27
C LYS A 143 -6.16 -29.17 -19.86
N ARG A 144 -6.03 -29.48 -18.57
CA ARG A 144 -6.01 -30.86 -18.08
C ARG A 144 -7.43 -31.44 -18.11
N PRO A 145 -7.61 -32.70 -18.52
CA PRO A 145 -8.91 -33.37 -18.46
C PRO A 145 -9.45 -33.34 -17.02
N GLN A 146 -10.78 -33.39 -16.89
CA GLN A 146 -11.45 -33.35 -15.59
C GLN A 146 -10.85 -34.41 -14.66
N PRO A 147 -10.33 -34.04 -13.48
CA PRO A 147 -9.68 -34.99 -12.59
C PRO A 147 -10.68 -36.05 -12.15
N THR A 148 -10.20 -37.29 -12.01
CA THR A 148 -11.02 -38.40 -11.51
C THR A 148 -11.53 -38.10 -10.10
N PRO A 149 -12.63 -38.73 -9.64
CA PRO A 149 -13.14 -38.52 -8.28
C PRO A 149 -12.09 -38.73 -7.18
N GLU A 150 -11.18 -39.68 -7.39
CA GLU A 150 -10.05 -39.97 -6.49
C GLU A 150 -8.98 -38.87 -6.51
N GLU A 151 -8.64 -38.34 -7.68
CA GLU A 151 -7.69 -37.22 -7.78
C GLU A 151 -8.25 -35.94 -7.14
N ARG A 152 -9.57 -35.73 -7.20
CA ARG A 152 -10.24 -34.61 -6.54
C ARG A 152 -10.15 -34.71 -5.02
N SER A 153 -10.40 -35.89 -4.45
CA SER A 153 -10.33 -36.10 -3.00
C SER A 153 -8.89 -35.94 -2.50
N GLN A 154 -7.92 -36.52 -3.22
CA GLN A 154 -6.49 -36.35 -2.93
C GLN A 154 -6.08 -34.87 -2.99
N PHE A 155 -6.57 -34.11 -3.97
CA PHE A 155 -6.30 -32.68 -4.08
C PHE A 155 -6.87 -31.88 -2.90
N GLU A 156 -8.07 -32.20 -2.44
CA GLU A 156 -8.67 -31.56 -1.27
C GLU A 156 -7.93 -31.89 0.03
N ILE A 157 -7.48 -33.14 0.19
CA ILE A 157 -6.63 -33.57 1.32
C ILE A 157 -5.30 -32.81 1.32
N LEU A 158 -4.62 -32.75 0.18
CA LEU A 158 -3.37 -31.99 0.04
C LEU A 158 -3.58 -30.50 0.32
N LYS A 159 -4.69 -29.91 -0.16
CA LYS A 159 -5.04 -28.51 0.12
C LYS A 159 -5.26 -28.27 1.61
N ALA A 160 -5.91 -29.21 2.31
CA ALA A 160 -6.13 -29.14 3.75
C ALA A 160 -4.80 -29.24 4.52
N GLN A 161 -3.92 -30.17 4.15
CA GLN A 161 -2.58 -30.30 4.74
C GLN A 161 -1.74 -29.02 4.54
N MET A 162 -1.73 -28.46 3.33
CA MET A 162 -1.03 -27.20 3.01
C MET A 162 -1.57 -26.01 3.80
N TYR A 163 -2.89 -25.97 4.05
CA TYR A 163 -3.50 -24.95 4.87
C TYR A 163 -3.11 -25.10 6.35
N ALA A 164 -3.10 -26.32 6.88
CA ALA A 164 -2.66 -26.61 8.24
C ALA A 164 -1.19 -26.22 8.47
N GLU A 165 -0.30 -26.55 7.52
CA GLU A 165 1.12 -26.18 7.62
C GLU A 165 1.31 -24.65 7.57
N ARG A 166 0.52 -23.94 6.76
CA ARG A 166 0.57 -22.47 6.70
C ARG A 166 0.11 -21.84 8.01
N LEU A 167 -0.91 -22.40 8.65
CA LEU A 167 -1.36 -21.96 9.98
C LEU A 167 -0.26 -22.19 11.02
N ALA A 168 0.33 -23.40 11.07
CA ALA A 168 1.43 -23.69 11.98
C ALA A 168 2.64 -22.76 11.78
N LYS A 169 3.01 -22.45 10.52
CA LYS A 169 4.07 -21.47 10.22
C LYS A 169 3.71 -20.05 10.61
N ARG A 170 2.43 -19.67 10.58
CA ARG A 170 1.97 -18.34 11.03
C ARG A 170 2.04 -18.26 12.56
N ASP A 171 1.69 -19.32 13.23
CA ASP A 171 1.63 -19.37 14.70
C ASP A 171 3.04 -19.46 15.31
N ARG A 172 4.00 -20.10 14.63
CA ARG A 172 5.43 -20.09 15.00
C ARG A 172 6.13 -18.75 14.77
N ARG A 173 5.54 -17.79 14.04
CA ARG A 173 6.17 -16.48 13.82
C ARG A 173 6.04 -15.65 15.10
N PRO A 174 7.13 -15.03 15.60
CA PRO A 174 7.04 -14.15 16.75
C PRO A 174 6.09 -13.00 16.43
N LYS A 175 5.13 -12.75 17.34
CA LYS A 175 4.25 -11.59 17.23
C LYS A 175 5.11 -10.33 17.32
N ARG A 176 4.84 -9.35 16.45
CA ARG A 176 5.53 -8.06 16.50
C ARG A 176 5.32 -7.44 17.88
N ALA A 177 6.42 -7.16 18.58
CA ALA A 177 6.37 -6.42 19.83
C ALA A 177 5.65 -5.08 19.60
N ARG A 178 4.55 -4.87 20.32
CA ARG A 178 3.84 -3.59 20.36
C ARG A 178 4.25 -2.87 21.64
N ALA A 179 4.45 -1.56 21.54
CA ALA A 179 4.97 -0.72 22.64
C ALA A 179 4.03 -0.59 23.84
N MET A 180 2.75 -0.95 23.69
CA MET A 180 1.77 -1.00 24.77
C MET A 180 1.12 -2.38 24.75
N PRO A 181 1.16 -3.14 25.86
CA PRO A 181 0.27 -4.28 26.02
C PRO A 181 -1.16 -3.73 26.14
N GLU A 182 -2.07 -4.12 25.24
CA GLU A 182 -3.48 -3.99 25.57
C GLU A 182 -3.77 -5.03 26.65
N GLU A 183 -4.13 -4.57 27.84
CA GLU A 183 -4.68 -5.39 28.91
C GLU A 183 -6.06 -5.91 28.46
N THR A 184 -6.06 -6.97 27.66
CA THR A 184 -7.23 -7.82 27.56
C THR A 184 -7.18 -8.80 28.74
N PRO A 185 -8.14 -8.78 29.67
CA PRO A 185 -8.13 -9.72 30.78
C PRO A 185 -8.22 -11.15 30.24
N LEU A 186 -7.23 -11.96 30.60
CA LEU A 186 -7.19 -13.40 30.36
C LEU A 186 -8.25 -14.06 31.26
N VAL A 187 -9.46 -14.19 30.75
CA VAL A 187 -10.44 -15.11 31.34
C VAL A 187 -10.14 -16.49 30.80
N GLU A 188 -9.45 -17.30 31.60
CA GLU A 188 -9.33 -18.74 31.41
C GLU A 188 -10.72 -19.37 31.56
N THR A 189 -11.35 -19.77 30.45
CA THR A 189 -12.42 -20.76 30.51
C THR A 189 -12.10 -21.91 29.56
N LYS A 190 -11.82 -23.07 30.16
CA LYS A 190 -11.82 -24.38 29.51
C LYS A 190 -13.25 -24.70 29.03
N ALA A 191 -13.59 -24.42 27.77
CA ALA A 191 -14.76 -25.02 27.09
C ALA A 191 -14.83 -24.69 25.59
N GLY A 192 -14.45 -25.64 24.73
CA GLY A 192 -14.90 -25.81 23.33
C GLY A 192 -14.73 -24.65 22.31
N PRO A 193 -14.80 -24.90 21.00
CA PRO A 193 -14.67 -23.85 20.00
C PRO A 193 -15.98 -23.07 19.88
N LYS A 194 -16.22 -22.14 20.79
CA LYS A 194 -17.29 -21.15 20.62
C LYS A 194 -16.84 -20.16 19.55
N GLN A 195 -17.57 -20.16 18.43
CA GLN A 195 -17.55 -19.11 17.41
C GLN A 195 -17.46 -17.74 18.11
N GLN A 196 -16.41 -16.98 17.79
CA GLN A 196 -16.26 -15.60 18.22
C GLN A 196 -17.50 -14.83 17.77
N ARG A 197 -18.45 -14.65 18.69
CA ARG A 197 -19.55 -13.70 18.52
C ARG A 197 -18.89 -12.34 18.35
N LYS A 198 -18.88 -11.85 17.11
CA LYS A 198 -18.56 -10.45 16.83
C LYS A 198 -19.46 -9.62 17.74
N LYS A 199 -18.87 -8.77 18.58
CA LYS A 199 -19.61 -7.79 19.38
C LYS A 199 -20.65 -7.15 18.46
N ALA A 200 -21.92 -7.24 18.83
CA ALA A 200 -23.01 -6.65 18.07
C ALA A 200 -22.86 -5.12 18.15
N THR A 201 -22.08 -4.56 17.23
CA THR A 201 -22.13 -3.12 16.95
C THR A 201 -23.52 -2.84 16.40
N SER A 202 -24.17 -1.77 16.86
CA SER A 202 -25.50 -1.36 16.42
C SER A 202 -25.63 -1.44 14.89
N ALA A 203 -26.81 -1.81 14.39
CA ALA A 203 -27.06 -2.06 12.96
C ALA A 203 -26.57 -0.91 12.05
N PHE A 204 -26.59 0.33 12.58
CA PHE A 204 -26.20 1.53 11.86
C PHE A 204 -24.71 1.89 11.97
N HIS A 205 -23.94 1.30 12.89
CA HIS A 205 -22.54 1.69 13.08
C HIS A 205 -21.70 1.36 11.85
N VAL A 206 -21.91 0.20 11.24
CA VAL A 206 -21.17 -0.20 10.04
C VAL A 206 -21.61 0.62 8.82
N GLU A 207 -22.87 1.04 8.76
CA GLU A 207 -23.40 1.89 7.69
C GLU A 207 -22.87 3.32 7.77
N LEU A 208 -22.78 3.89 8.98
CA LEU A 208 -22.35 5.27 9.21
C LEU A 208 -20.83 5.44 9.18
N THR A 209 -20.05 4.44 9.61
CA THR A 209 -18.60 4.61 9.79
C THR A 209 -17.74 3.93 8.71
N SER A 210 -18.33 3.13 7.80
CA SER A 210 -17.56 2.40 6.78
C SER A 210 -17.34 3.23 5.52
N THR A 211 -16.09 3.60 5.25
CA THR A 211 -15.68 4.29 4.00
C THR A 211 -15.31 3.33 2.85
N ASN A 212 -15.55 2.03 3.01
CA ASN A 212 -15.17 1.03 2.01
C ASN A 212 -16.08 1.10 0.76
N LYS A 213 -15.48 1.07 -0.44
CA LYS A 213 -16.19 1.10 -1.74
C LYS A 213 -17.30 0.03 -1.85
N LYS A 214 -17.14 -1.13 -1.20
CA LYS A 214 -18.16 -2.18 -1.21
C LYS A 214 -19.38 -1.81 -0.37
N ALA A 215 -19.19 -1.20 0.81
CA ALA A 215 -20.28 -0.77 1.67
C ALA A 215 -21.09 0.36 1.02
N LEU A 216 -20.40 1.35 0.41
CA LEU A 216 -21.06 2.44 -0.32
C LEU A 216 -21.90 1.94 -1.51
N LYS A 217 -21.44 0.90 -2.22
CA LYS A 217 -22.21 0.28 -3.30
C LYS A 217 -23.48 -0.41 -2.82
N GLN A 218 -23.41 -1.11 -1.67
CA GLN A 218 -24.60 -1.74 -1.08
C GLN A 218 -25.60 -0.69 -0.59
N TYR A 219 -25.13 0.36 0.08
CA TYR A 219 -25.98 1.48 0.53
C TYR A 219 -26.72 2.15 -0.64
N ARG A 220 -26.02 2.41 -1.75
CA ARG A 220 -26.63 3.00 -2.97
C ARG A 220 -27.59 2.06 -3.70
N ALA A 221 -27.35 0.75 -3.65
CA ALA A 221 -28.20 -0.24 -4.33
C ALA A 221 -29.53 -0.49 -3.60
N GLY A 222 -29.62 -0.10 -2.32
CA GLY A 222 -30.77 -0.36 -1.47
C GLY A 222 -30.82 -1.81 -0.97
N PRO A 223 -31.87 -2.16 -0.19
CA PRO A 223 -31.95 -3.47 0.45
C PRO A 223 -31.95 -4.60 -0.57
N SER A 224 -31.18 -5.64 -0.29
CA SER A 224 -31.10 -6.86 -1.12
C SER A 224 -32.44 -7.60 -1.15
N PHE A 225 -32.60 -8.57 -2.05
CA PHE A 225 -33.82 -9.38 -2.14
C PHE A 225 -34.13 -10.09 -0.81
N GLU A 226 -33.11 -10.63 -0.15
CA GLU A 226 -33.25 -11.28 1.16
C GLU A 226 -33.62 -10.27 2.27
N ASP A 227 -33.02 -9.07 2.24
CA ASP A 227 -33.33 -8.02 3.22
C ASP A 227 -34.74 -7.46 3.03
N ARG A 228 -35.23 -7.32 1.79
CA ARG A 228 -36.62 -6.92 1.52
C ARG A 228 -37.61 -7.95 2.01
N ARG A 229 -37.34 -9.24 1.75
CA ARG A 229 -38.16 -10.35 2.26
C ARG A 229 -38.21 -10.34 3.78
N ARG A 230 -37.08 -10.04 4.45
CA ARG A 230 -37.00 -9.93 5.91
C ARG A 230 -37.73 -8.70 6.46
N LEU A 231 -37.65 -7.57 5.76
CA LEU A 231 -38.27 -6.30 6.17
C LEU A 231 -39.74 -6.17 5.71
N GLY A 232 -40.30 -7.19 5.05
CA GLY A 232 -41.68 -7.17 4.56
C GLY A 232 -41.94 -6.14 3.45
N LEU A 233 -40.90 -5.63 2.78
CA LEU A 233 -41.09 -4.70 1.68
C LEU A 233 -41.61 -5.43 0.43
N PRO A 234 -42.57 -4.85 -0.31
CA PRO A 234 -43.07 -5.45 -1.54
C PRO A 234 -41.93 -5.55 -2.56
N ASP A 235 -41.74 -6.75 -3.12
CA ASP A 235 -40.82 -6.92 -4.22
C ASP A 235 -41.21 -6.00 -5.37
N ARG A 236 -40.23 -5.23 -5.87
CA ARG A 236 -40.40 -4.48 -7.11
C ARG A 236 -40.64 -5.52 -8.21
N ARG A 237 -41.90 -5.75 -8.54
CA ARG A 237 -42.32 -6.53 -9.71
C ARG A 237 -41.48 -6.06 -10.89
N LYS A 238 -40.75 -7.01 -11.51
CA LYS A 238 -39.98 -6.76 -12.74
C LYS A 238 -40.88 -5.97 -13.69
N GLY A 239 -40.42 -4.76 -14.04
CA GLY A 239 -41.06 -3.93 -15.05
C GLY A 239 -41.39 -4.74 -16.30
N GLY A 240 -42.53 -4.42 -16.89
CA GLY A 240 -43.23 -5.20 -17.90
C GLY A 240 -42.36 -5.71 -19.04
N LYS A 241 -42.79 -6.87 -19.56
CA LYS A 241 -42.29 -7.52 -20.77
C LYS A 241 -42.06 -6.46 -21.87
N PHE A 242 -40.79 -6.17 -22.15
CA PHE A 242 -40.39 -5.43 -23.34
C PHE A 242 -40.82 -6.26 -24.56
N LYS A 243 -41.98 -5.92 -25.14
CA LYS A 243 -42.47 -6.53 -26.37
C LYS A 243 -41.52 -6.11 -27.48
N THR A 244 -40.63 -7.00 -27.89
CA THR A 244 -39.80 -6.86 -29.08
C THR A 244 -40.71 -6.59 -30.28
N LYS A 245 -40.58 -5.44 -30.94
CA LYS A 245 -41.20 -5.14 -32.22
C LYS A 245 -40.57 -6.02 -33.31
N SER A 246 -40.94 -7.30 -33.35
CA SER A 246 -40.79 -8.14 -34.54
C SER A 246 -42.08 -8.02 -35.35
N ARG A 247 -42.18 -7.01 -36.21
CA ARG A 247 -43.14 -6.94 -37.32
C ARG A 247 -42.84 -5.69 -38.15
N TYR A 248 -41.86 -5.81 -39.06
CA TYR A 248 -42.03 -5.36 -40.43
C TYR A 248 -41.19 -6.30 -41.29
N ARG A 249 -41.89 -7.20 -41.97
CA ARG A 249 -41.39 -8.02 -43.07
C ARG A 249 -42.21 -7.60 -44.28
N ARG A 250 -41.54 -7.55 -45.44
CA ARG A 250 -42.01 -7.28 -46.82
C ARG A 250 -41.98 -5.78 -47.18
N LYS A 251 -41.49 -5.40 -48.35
CA LYS A 251 -41.13 -6.14 -49.58
C LYS A 251 -39.97 -5.41 -50.23
#